data_AF-A0A7S2VBL0-F1
#
_entry.id   AF-A0A7S2VBL0-F1
#
_cell.length_a   1.000
_cell.length_b   1.000
_cell.length_c   1.000
_cell.angle_alpha   90.00
_cell.angle_beta   90.00
_cell.angle_gamma   90.00
#
_symmetry.space_group_name_H-M   'P 1'
#
loop_
_entity.id
_entity.type
_entity.pdbx_description
1 polymer ?
#
loop_
_entity_poly.entity_id
_entity_poly.type
_entity_poly.pdbx_seq_one_letter_code
_entity_poly.pdbx_strand_id
1 'polypeptide(L)'
;LNDCLTDLESDHVYESDCRQSVWAALRAQVVGLDPRSQSVLDYLSVMNAEKVPASVVKTLVANPSEYKLAIKQLQDRALVQVDPISGNLTTCRLLQFNVRERARKDGRLGGILALVGNVLNKAVNDGIRLNGVHSHSVDKFVPHLQALVNVEWPEATPLLGNLMHTLGVVFDSGAEYDDAIQAFKAALTIRKALLGNDHPDCAQTRNS
;
A
#
# COMPACT_ATOMS: atom_id res chain seq x y z
N LEU A 1 2.82 -17.10 -48.71
CA LEU A 1 1.70 -16.76 -47.79
C LEU A 1 1.89 -17.47 -46.45
N ASN A 2 3.11 -17.48 -45.95
CA ASN A 2 3.48 -17.95 -44.61
C ASN A 2 4.23 -16.80 -43.92
N ASP A 3 4.15 -16.80 -42.61
CA ASP A 3 4.88 -15.99 -41.62
C ASP A 3 4.25 -14.65 -41.22
N CYS A 4 3.22 -14.75 -40.36
CA CYS A 4 2.75 -13.65 -39.49
C CYS A 4 2.49 -14.13 -38.04
N LEU A 5 3.34 -14.99 -37.46
CA LEU A 5 3.14 -15.47 -36.07
C LEU A 5 4.46 -15.64 -35.27
N THR A 6 5.36 -14.66 -35.28
CA THR A 6 6.59 -14.69 -34.44
C THR A 6 6.94 -13.37 -33.72
N ASP A 7 6.00 -12.44 -33.52
CA ASP A 7 6.31 -11.13 -32.89
C ASP A 7 5.62 -10.89 -31.53
N LEU A 8 5.24 -11.94 -30.79
CA LEU A 8 4.68 -11.79 -29.44
C LEU A 8 5.70 -12.04 -28.31
N GLU A 9 6.89 -12.58 -28.62
CA GLU A 9 7.96 -12.77 -27.63
C GLU A 9 8.92 -11.56 -27.55
N SER A 10 8.99 -10.74 -28.61
CA SER A 10 9.84 -9.54 -28.64
C SER A 10 9.33 -8.41 -27.75
N ASP A 11 8.01 -8.27 -27.58
CA ASP A 11 7.39 -7.19 -26.80
C ASP A 11 7.62 -7.35 -25.29
N HIS A 12 7.55 -8.58 -24.76
CA HIS A 12 7.83 -8.83 -23.35
C HIS A 12 9.32 -8.70 -22.98
N VAL A 13 10.22 -9.03 -23.91
CA VAL A 13 11.66 -8.82 -23.73
C VAL A 13 12.00 -7.33 -23.80
N TYR A 14 11.46 -6.59 -24.78
CA TYR A 14 11.66 -5.13 -24.90
C TYR A 14 11.09 -4.36 -23.71
N GLU A 15 9.91 -4.74 -23.21
CA GLU A 15 9.30 -4.09 -22.06
C GLU A 15 10.10 -4.37 -20.77
N SER A 16 10.72 -5.55 -20.67
CA SER A 16 11.63 -5.88 -19.57
C SER A 16 12.94 -5.06 -19.61
N ASP A 17 13.53 -4.86 -20.79
CA ASP A 17 14.76 -4.09 -20.99
C ASP A 17 14.53 -2.58 -20.78
N CYS A 18 13.39 -2.06 -21.21
CA CYS A 18 12.99 -0.68 -20.96
C CYS A 18 12.78 -0.42 -19.45
N ARG A 19 12.08 -1.32 -18.75
CA ARG A 19 11.92 -1.21 -17.29
C ARG A 19 13.25 -1.31 -16.55
N GLN A 20 14.16 -2.17 -16.99
CA GLN A 20 15.50 -2.30 -16.40
C GLN A 20 16.34 -1.04 -16.62
N SER A 21 16.30 -0.44 -17.81
CA SER A 21 17.05 0.80 -18.09
C SER A 21 16.50 2.00 -17.32
N VAL A 22 15.18 2.16 -17.24
CA VAL A 22 14.54 3.21 -16.41
C VAL A 22 14.86 2.99 -14.93
N TRP A 23 14.83 1.74 -14.45
CA TRP A 23 15.24 1.44 -13.08
C TRP A 23 16.72 1.73 -12.84
N ALA A 24 17.61 1.45 -13.79
CA ALA A 24 19.03 1.75 -13.65
C ALA A 24 19.27 3.25 -13.44
N ALA A 25 18.54 4.10 -14.17
CA ALA A 25 18.58 5.55 -13.99
C ALA A 25 18.01 5.98 -12.62
N LEU A 26 16.85 5.46 -12.21
CA LEU A 26 16.24 5.75 -10.91
C LEU A 26 17.09 5.24 -9.73
N ARG A 27 17.81 4.13 -9.90
CA ARG A 27 18.66 3.55 -8.86
C ARG A 27 19.72 4.55 -8.40
N ALA A 28 20.31 5.32 -9.32
CA ALA A 28 21.28 6.35 -8.99
C ALA A 28 20.69 7.41 -8.03
N GLN A 29 19.39 7.70 -8.14
CA GLN A 29 18.68 8.64 -7.26
C GLN A 29 18.39 8.04 -5.88
N VAL A 30 18.21 6.71 -5.77
CA VAL A 30 17.92 6.01 -4.50
C VAL A 30 19.18 5.72 -3.68
N VAL A 31 20.34 5.59 -4.33
CA VAL A 31 21.62 5.33 -3.65
C VAL A 31 22.02 6.52 -2.77
N GLY A 32 22.42 6.25 -1.53
CA GLY A 32 22.86 7.29 -0.60
C GLY A 32 21.76 8.25 -0.14
N LEU A 33 20.49 7.81 -0.16
CA LEU A 33 19.45 8.50 0.62
C LEU A 33 19.72 8.32 2.11
N ASP A 34 19.32 9.31 2.90
CA ASP A 34 19.38 9.17 4.35
C ASP A 34 18.41 8.08 4.84
N PRO A 35 18.65 7.48 6.02
CA PRO A 35 17.82 6.38 6.52
C PRO A 35 16.33 6.74 6.64
N ARG A 36 15.97 8.00 6.91
CA ARG A 36 14.57 8.42 7.04
C ARG A 36 13.91 8.53 5.68
N SER A 37 14.59 9.10 4.67
CA SER A 37 14.11 9.09 3.30
C SER A 37 13.93 7.68 2.75
N GLN A 38 14.85 6.76 3.07
CA GLN A 38 14.67 5.34 2.75
C GLN A 38 13.43 4.75 3.42
N SER A 39 13.23 4.99 4.73
CA SER A 39 12.02 4.53 5.43
C SER A 39 10.74 5.08 4.81
N VAL A 40 10.72 6.35 4.40
CA VAL A 40 9.57 6.94 3.70
C VAL A 40 9.30 6.20 2.39
N LEU A 41 10.32 5.93 1.58
CA LEU A 41 10.14 5.14 0.35
C LEU A 41 9.65 3.72 0.63
N ASP A 42 10.18 3.08 1.67
CA ASP A 42 9.73 1.76 2.10
C ASP A 42 8.23 1.79 2.45
N TYR A 43 7.76 2.81 3.18
CA TYR A 43 6.34 2.97 3.49
C TYR A 43 5.50 3.24 2.24
N LEU A 44 5.97 4.10 1.35
CA LEU A 44 5.30 4.38 0.08
C LEU A 44 5.21 3.12 -0.79
N SER A 45 6.17 2.20 -0.71
CA SER A 45 6.24 0.99 -1.55
C SER A 45 5.07 0.01 -1.38
N VAL A 46 4.37 0.09 -0.24
CA VAL A 46 3.23 -0.79 0.09
C VAL A 46 1.87 -0.09 -0.02
N MET A 47 1.84 1.17 -0.45
CA MET A 47 0.61 1.95 -0.65
C MET A 47 0.35 2.21 -2.15
N ASN A 48 -0.86 2.69 -2.47
CA ASN A 48 -1.13 3.19 -3.83
C ASN A 48 -0.15 4.32 -4.19
N ALA A 49 0.32 4.34 -5.44
CA ALA A 49 1.32 5.26 -5.96
C ALA A 49 0.86 6.72 -5.99
N GLU A 50 -0.46 6.94 -6.05
CA GLU A 50 -1.04 8.25 -6.31
C GLU A 50 -1.80 8.77 -5.09
N LYS A 51 -1.72 10.08 -4.86
CA LYS A 51 -2.50 10.80 -3.84
C LYS A 51 -2.33 10.29 -2.40
N VAL A 52 -1.14 9.78 -2.04
CA VAL A 52 -0.85 9.31 -0.67
C VAL A 52 -1.00 10.46 0.34
N PRO A 53 -1.89 10.35 1.34
CA PRO A 53 -2.09 11.42 2.31
C PRO A 53 -0.84 11.71 3.15
N ALA A 54 -0.38 12.96 3.14
CA ALA A 54 0.75 13.38 3.98
C ALA A 54 0.55 13.09 5.46
N SER A 55 -0.70 13.09 5.94
CA SER A 55 -1.04 12.77 7.33
C SER A 55 -0.58 11.37 7.74
N VAL A 56 -0.66 10.39 6.83
CA VAL A 56 -0.23 9.00 7.08
C VAL A 56 1.28 8.95 7.21
N VAL A 57 2.01 9.55 6.27
CA VAL A 57 3.49 9.55 6.28
C VAL A 57 4.03 10.36 7.46
N LYS A 58 3.41 11.49 7.82
CA LYS A 58 3.75 12.25 9.04
C LYS A 58 3.54 11.44 10.32
N THR A 59 2.53 10.57 10.36
CA THR A 59 2.29 9.72 11.53
C THR A 59 3.36 8.62 11.63
N LEU A 60 3.81 8.08 10.49
CA LEU A 60 4.88 7.09 10.42
C LEU A 60 6.27 7.69 10.72
N VAL A 61 6.48 8.96 10.36
CA VAL A 61 7.69 9.72 10.67
C VAL A 61 7.42 10.62 11.88
N ALA A 62 7.53 10.06 13.08
CA ALA A 62 7.13 10.69 14.34
C ALA A 62 7.67 12.12 14.56
N ASN A 63 8.84 12.47 14.01
CA ASN A 63 9.43 13.79 14.15
C ASN A 63 9.11 14.71 12.94
N PRO A 64 8.42 15.85 13.14
CA PRO A 64 8.06 16.77 12.06
C PRO A 64 9.24 17.38 11.30
N SER A 65 10.38 17.62 11.96
CA SER A 65 11.56 18.17 11.27
C SER A 65 12.20 17.14 10.36
N GLU A 66 12.29 15.88 10.83
CA GLU A 66 12.79 14.75 10.05
C GLU A 66 11.89 14.47 8.85
N TYR A 67 10.56 14.54 9.01
CA TYR A 67 9.62 14.42 7.90
C TYR A 67 9.91 15.44 6.80
N LYS A 68 10.07 16.73 7.16
CA LYS A 68 10.33 17.79 6.18
C LYS A 68 11.64 17.59 5.43
N LEU A 69 12.70 17.21 6.14
CA LEU A 69 14.01 16.93 5.53
C LEU A 69 13.95 15.72 4.60
N ALA A 70 13.28 14.65 5.03
CA ALA A 70 13.16 13.44 4.24
C ALA A 70 12.38 13.68 2.93
N ILE A 71 11.22 14.35 3.02
CA ILE A 71 10.42 14.70 1.84
C ILE A 71 11.20 15.63 0.91
N LYS A 72 11.91 16.62 1.45
CA LYS A 72 12.75 17.52 0.65
C LYS A 72 13.81 16.74 -0.13
N GLN A 73 14.54 15.83 0.52
CA GLN A 73 15.55 15.01 -0.17
C GLN A 73 14.92 14.15 -1.28
N LEU A 74 13.74 13.57 -1.04
CA LEU A 74 13.03 12.77 -2.04
C LEU A 74 12.54 13.61 -3.23
N GLN A 75 12.08 14.84 -2.99
CA GLN A 75 11.70 15.79 -4.03
C GLN A 75 12.90 16.28 -4.85
N ASP A 76 14.00 16.65 -4.19
CA ASP A 76 15.24 17.11 -4.83
C ASP A 76 15.83 16.05 -5.78
N ARG A 77 15.53 14.77 -5.50
CA ARG A 77 15.92 13.63 -6.34
C ARG A 77 14.82 13.12 -7.28
N ALA A 78 13.70 13.85 -7.40
CA ALA A 78 12.55 13.51 -8.24
C ALA A 78 11.93 12.12 -8.00
N LEU A 79 12.07 11.58 -6.78
CA LEU A 79 11.52 10.26 -6.40
C LEU A 79 10.05 10.34 -5.97
N VAL A 80 9.65 11.51 -5.48
CA VAL A 80 8.29 11.81 -5.01
C VAL A 80 7.90 13.21 -5.48
N GLN A 81 6.66 13.33 -5.96
CA GLN A 81 6.00 14.60 -6.20
C GLN A 81 5.08 14.92 -5.02
N VAL A 82 5.04 16.19 -4.63
CA VAL A 82 4.16 16.67 -3.56
C VAL A 82 3.20 17.66 -4.19
N ASP A 83 1.91 17.39 -4.06
CA ASP A 83 0.87 18.33 -4.46
C ASP A 83 0.95 19.59 -3.56
N PRO A 84 1.15 20.79 -4.13
CA PRO A 84 1.28 22.02 -3.34
C PRO A 84 0.01 22.39 -2.56
N ILE A 85 -1.17 21.91 -2.97
CA ILE A 85 -2.45 22.24 -2.35
C ILE A 85 -2.80 21.21 -1.27
N SER A 86 -2.91 19.94 -1.66
CA SER A 86 -3.32 18.89 -0.72
C SER A 86 -2.19 18.40 0.18
N GLY A 87 -0.94 18.61 -0.23
CA GLY A 87 0.24 18.01 0.38
C GLY A 87 0.38 16.52 0.08
N ASN A 88 -0.51 15.93 -0.72
CA ASN A 88 -0.46 14.50 -1.04
C ASN A 88 0.79 14.16 -1.83
N LEU A 89 1.30 12.95 -1.60
CA LEU A 89 2.49 12.43 -2.24
C LEU A 89 2.11 11.53 -3.41
N THR A 90 2.83 11.69 -4.52
CA THR A 90 2.74 10.79 -5.67
C THR A 90 4.13 10.25 -5.97
N THR A 91 4.23 8.96 -6.20
CA THR A 91 5.48 8.28 -6.58
C THR A 91 5.23 7.37 -7.78
N CYS A 92 6.28 6.80 -8.36
CA CYS A 92 6.14 5.94 -9.53
C CYS A 92 6.05 4.45 -9.12
N ARG A 93 5.19 3.70 -9.82
CA ARG A 93 4.95 2.27 -9.52
C ARG A 93 6.21 1.41 -9.69
N LEU A 94 7.09 1.76 -10.63
CA LEU A 94 8.37 1.06 -10.84
C LEU A 94 9.31 1.22 -9.64
N LEU A 95 9.37 2.42 -9.05
CA LEU A 95 10.15 2.69 -7.84
C LEU A 95 9.58 1.89 -6.66
N GLN A 96 8.26 1.96 -6.43
CA GLN A 96 7.60 1.20 -5.37
C GLN A 96 7.87 -0.31 -5.51
N PHE A 97 7.74 -0.87 -6.71
CA PHE A 97 8.02 -2.28 -6.97
C PHE A 97 9.45 -2.64 -6.54
N ASN A 98 10.46 -1.93 -7.03
CA ASN A 98 11.86 -2.26 -6.76
C ASN A 98 12.24 -2.07 -5.28
N VAL A 99 11.72 -1.01 -4.64
CA VAL A 99 11.92 -0.78 -3.19
C VAL A 99 11.28 -1.91 -2.38
N ARG A 100 10.06 -2.33 -2.72
CA ARG A 100 9.36 -3.42 -2.06
C ARG A 100 10.07 -4.76 -2.23
N GLU A 101 10.52 -5.08 -3.44
CA GLU A 101 11.28 -6.31 -3.71
C GLU A 101 12.58 -6.36 -2.90
N ARG A 102 13.26 -5.22 -2.77
CA ARG A 102 14.44 -5.10 -1.91
C ARG A 102 14.08 -5.34 -0.44
N ALA A 103 13.03 -4.68 0.07
CA ALA A 103 12.57 -4.86 1.44
C ALA A 103 12.16 -6.31 1.74
N ARG A 104 11.61 -7.04 0.75
CA ARG A 104 11.31 -8.47 0.85
C ARG A 104 12.60 -9.29 1.01
N LYS A 105 13.59 -9.08 0.14
CA LYS A 105 14.89 -9.77 0.21
C LYS A 105 15.64 -9.50 1.51
N ASP A 106 15.51 -8.29 2.03
CA ASP A 106 16.11 -7.89 3.31
C ASP A 106 15.32 -8.44 4.53
N GLY A 107 14.17 -9.10 4.34
CA GLY A 107 13.31 -9.57 5.42
C GLY A 107 12.56 -8.46 6.18
N ARG A 108 12.58 -7.22 5.68
CA ARG A 108 11.99 -6.04 6.34
C ARG A 108 10.53 -5.81 5.96
N LEU A 109 10.04 -6.44 4.88
CA LEU A 109 8.71 -6.21 4.32
C LEU A 109 7.58 -6.45 5.35
N GLY A 110 7.65 -7.51 6.15
CA GLY A 110 6.62 -7.80 7.16
C GLY A 110 6.45 -6.67 8.20
N GLY A 111 7.57 -6.11 8.67
CA GLY A 111 7.54 -4.97 9.59
C GLY A 111 6.97 -3.70 8.96
N ILE A 112 7.31 -3.44 7.69
CA ILE A 112 6.78 -2.30 6.93
C ILE A 112 5.26 -2.44 6.74
N LEU A 113 4.79 -3.61 6.32
CA LEU A 113 3.37 -3.92 6.15
C LEU A 113 2.59 -3.73 7.45
N ALA A 114 3.14 -4.20 8.57
CA ALA A 114 2.52 -4.04 9.89
C ALA A 114 2.40 -2.58 10.31
N LEU A 115 3.47 -1.78 10.15
CA LEU A 115 3.47 -0.37 10.52
C LEU A 115 2.47 0.44 9.68
N VAL A 116 2.54 0.31 8.36
CA VAL A 116 1.65 1.05 7.45
C VAL A 116 0.20 0.60 7.63
N GLY A 117 -0.02 -0.71 7.74
CA GLY A 117 -1.36 -1.27 7.97
C GLY A 117 -2.00 -0.79 9.26
N ASN A 118 -1.25 -0.69 10.37
CA ASN A 118 -1.78 -0.15 11.62
C ASN A 118 -2.20 1.31 11.49
N VAL A 119 -1.39 2.15 10.84
CA VAL A 119 -1.70 3.57 10.65
C VAL A 119 -2.91 3.75 9.74
N LEU A 120 -2.98 3.02 8.62
CA LEU A 120 -4.11 3.10 7.69
C LEU A 120 -5.41 2.56 8.32
N ASN A 121 -5.35 1.40 8.99
CA ASN A 121 -6.51 0.84 9.66
C ASN A 121 -7.07 1.80 10.72
N LYS A 122 -6.19 2.40 11.53
CA LYS A 122 -6.60 3.41 12.51
C LYS A 122 -7.24 4.64 11.83
N ALA A 123 -6.59 5.19 10.80
CA ALA A 123 -7.08 6.38 10.11
C ALA A 123 -8.46 6.16 9.47
N VAL A 124 -8.68 4.98 8.90
CA VAL A 124 -9.97 4.60 8.30
C VAL A 124 -11.03 4.42 9.38
N ASN A 125 -10.74 3.67 10.44
CA ASN A 125 -11.71 3.44 11.53
C ASN A 125 -12.07 4.74 12.27
N ASP A 126 -11.10 5.65 12.45
CA ASP A 126 -11.36 6.99 13.00
C ASP A 126 -12.22 7.82 12.04
N GLY A 127 -11.96 7.75 10.73
CA GLY A 127 -12.77 8.39 9.70
C GLY A 127 -14.22 7.88 9.68
N ILE A 128 -14.41 6.56 9.72
CA ILE A 128 -15.72 5.91 9.79
C ILE A 128 -16.46 6.35 11.06
N ARG A 129 -15.80 6.32 12.22
CA ARG A 129 -16.41 6.67 13.52
C ARG A 129 -16.85 8.14 13.58
N LEU A 130 -16.07 9.04 12.97
CA LEU A 130 -16.32 10.48 13.07
C LEU A 130 -17.24 11.01 11.97
N ASN A 131 -17.15 10.46 10.76
CA ASN A 131 -17.76 11.05 9.56
C ASN A 131 -18.66 10.07 8.79
N GLY A 132 -18.71 8.80 9.18
CA GLY A 132 -19.40 7.73 8.44
C GLY A 132 -18.54 7.12 7.33
N VAL A 133 -19.02 6.00 6.81
CA VAL A 133 -18.27 5.15 5.86
C VAL A 133 -18.08 5.84 4.50
N HIS A 134 -19.09 6.57 4.01
CA HIS A 134 -19.06 7.33 2.75
C HIS A 134 -18.44 8.72 2.85
N SER A 135 -17.64 8.96 3.87
CA SER A 135 -16.98 10.25 3.98
C SER A 135 -15.79 10.30 3.02
N HIS A 136 -15.56 11.47 2.42
CA HIS A 136 -14.34 11.75 1.67
C HIS A 136 -13.05 11.44 2.48
N SER A 137 -13.17 11.44 3.81
CA SER A 137 -12.09 11.07 4.73
C SER A 137 -11.73 9.58 4.67
N VAL A 138 -12.68 8.69 4.36
CA VAL A 138 -12.47 7.24 4.20
C VAL A 138 -12.11 6.90 2.76
N ASP A 139 -12.80 7.49 1.77
CA ASP A 139 -12.58 7.19 0.34
C ASP A 139 -11.13 7.37 -0.08
N LYS A 140 -10.46 8.41 0.43
CA LYS A 140 -9.04 8.67 0.13
C LYS A 140 -8.10 7.55 0.59
N PHE A 141 -8.51 6.71 1.54
CA PHE A 141 -7.69 5.61 2.07
C PHE A 141 -7.94 4.28 1.36
N VAL A 142 -9.08 4.11 0.68
CA VAL A 142 -9.47 2.85 0.03
C VAL A 142 -8.43 2.35 -0.96
N PRO A 143 -7.87 3.19 -1.88
CA PRO A 143 -6.86 2.71 -2.81
C PRO A 143 -5.58 2.25 -2.11
N HIS A 144 -5.23 2.86 -0.97
CA HIS A 144 -4.04 2.48 -0.19
C HIS A 144 -4.26 1.19 0.60
N LEU A 145 -5.46 0.97 1.15
CA LEU A 145 -5.82 -0.30 1.77
C LEU A 145 -5.81 -1.44 0.76
N GLN A 146 -6.43 -1.25 -0.42
CA GLN A 146 -6.42 -2.23 -1.51
C GLN A 146 -4.98 -2.55 -1.94
N ALA A 147 -4.15 -1.53 -2.16
CA ALA A 147 -2.74 -1.73 -2.52
C ALA A 147 -1.98 -2.55 -1.45
N LEU A 148 -2.25 -2.29 -0.17
CA LEU A 148 -1.60 -2.95 0.95
C LEU A 148 -2.02 -4.42 1.09
N VAL A 149 -3.31 -4.73 0.98
CA VAL A 149 -3.80 -6.11 1.10
C VAL A 149 -3.44 -6.97 -0.11
N ASN A 150 -3.20 -6.36 -1.27
CA ASN A 150 -2.74 -7.04 -2.48
C ASN A 150 -1.23 -7.30 -2.49
N VAL A 151 -0.47 -6.82 -1.49
CA VAL A 151 0.91 -7.25 -1.30
C VAL A 151 0.91 -8.68 -0.75
N GLU A 152 1.84 -9.51 -1.21
CA GLU A 152 2.06 -10.82 -0.61
C GLU A 152 2.66 -10.65 0.80
N TRP A 153 1.84 -10.92 1.83
CA TRP A 153 2.25 -10.89 3.23
C TRP A 153 3.09 -12.14 3.53
N PRO A 154 4.27 -12.01 4.17
CA PRO A 154 5.11 -13.17 4.48
C PRO A 154 4.40 -14.22 5.34
N GLU A 155 3.53 -13.76 6.24
CA GLU A 155 2.75 -14.60 7.15
C GLU A 155 1.35 -13.99 7.32
N ALA A 156 0.36 -14.84 7.57
CA ALA A 156 -0.98 -14.37 7.92
C ALA A 156 -0.94 -13.69 9.29
N THR A 157 -1.43 -12.46 9.37
CA THR A 157 -1.45 -11.67 10.61
C THR A 157 -2.88 -11.29 11.00
N PRO A 158 -3.18 -11.11 12.31
CA PRO A 158 -4.48 -10.60 12.73
C PRO A 158 -4.81 -9.23 12.10
N LEU A 159 -3.77 -8.41 11.89
CA LEU A 159 -3.90 -7.12 11.20
C LEU A 159 -4.42 -7.28 9.77
N LEU A 160 -3.92 -8.27 9.00
CA LEU A 160 -4.43 -8.53 7.65
C LEU A 160 -5.92 -8.91 7.67
N GLY A 161 -6.34 -9.73 8.63
CA GLY A 161 -7.76 -10.05 8.83
C GLY A 161 -8.61 -8.81 9.14
N ASN A 162 -8.08 -7.88 9.93
CA ASN A 162 -8.75 -6.62 10.24
C ASN A 162 -8.84 -5.69 9.03
N LEU A 163 -7.76 -5.54 8.26
CA LEU A 163 -7.74 -4.74 7.04
C LEU A 163 -8.75 -5.25 6.01
N MET A 164 -8.81 -6.57 5.80
CA MET A 164 -9.79 -7.20 4.91
C MET A 164 -11.22 -6.98 5.38
N HIS A 165 -11.49 -7.07 6.69
CA HIS A 165 -12.82 -6.78 7.24
C HIS A 165 -13.20 -5.30 7.04
N THR A 166 -12.28 -4.37 7.31
CA THR A 166 -12.51 -2.94 7.09
C THR A 166 -12.77 -2.63 5.61
N LEU A 167 -12.06 -3.27 4.68
CA LEU A 167 -12.37 -3.14 3.25
C LEU A 167 -13.77 -3.69 2.91
N GLY A 168 -14.16 -4.83 3.48
CA GLY A 168 -15.50 -5.38 3.31
C GLY A 168 -16.60 -4.41 3.75
N VAL A 169 -16.42 -3.75 4.91
CA VAL A 169 -17.36 -2.72 5.39
C VAL A 169 -17.47 -1.54 4.42
N VAL A 170 -16.34 -1.10 3.86
CA VAL A 170 -16.33 0.01 2.90
C VAL A 170 -17.04 -0.39 1.61
N PHE A 171 -16.76 -1.56 1.06
CA PHE A 171 -17.42 -2.06 -0.16
C PHE A 171 -18.91 -2.32 0.02
N ASP A 172 -19.31 -2.91 1.15
CA ASP A 172 -20.72 -3.17 1.47
C ASP A 172 -21.51 -1.86 1.50
N SER A 173 -20.96 -0.85 2.18
CA SER A 173 -21.56 0.49 2.17
C SER A 173 -21.64 1.06 0.75
N GLY A 174 -20.60 0.86 -0.07
CA GLY A 174 -20.49 1.33 -1.46
C GLY A 174 -21.40 0.62 -2.45
N ALA A 175 -22.21 -0.35 -2.00
CA ALA A 175 -23.00 -1.25 -2.84
C ALA A 175 -22.16 -2.12 -3.80
N GLU A 176 -20.87 -2.29 -3.50
CA GLU A 176 -19.94 -3.19 -4.19
C GLU A 176 -20.00 -4.58 -3.51
N TYR A 177 -21.18 -5.19 -3.52
CA TYR A 177 -21.46 -6.38 -2.69
C TYR A 177 -20.58 -7.58 -3.01
N ASP A 178 -20.19 -7.77 -4.28
CA ASP A 178 -19.31 -8.88 -4.66
C ASP A 178 -17.92 -8.74 -4.03
N ASP A 179 -17.34 -7.55 -4.10
CA ASP A 179 -16.05 -7.24 -3.49
C ASP A 179 -16.13 -7.28 -1.95
N ALA A 180 -17.24 -6.83 -1.38
CA ALA A 180 -17.51 -6.92 0.06
C ALA A 180 -17.52 -8.38 0.54
N ILE A 181 -18.25 -9.26 -0.16
CA ILE A 181 -18.34 -10.68 0.16
C ILE A 181 -16.96 -11.34 0.08
N GLN A 182 -16.15 -11.03 -0.94
CA GLN A 182 -14.80 -11.58 -1.04
C GLN A 182 -13.91 -11.10 0.11
N ALA A 183 -13.97 -9.81 0.44
CA ALA A 183 -13.20 -9.23 1.53
C ALA A 183 -13.58 -9.83 2.89
N PHE A 184 -14.88 -9.99 3.19
CA PHE A 184 -15.33 -10.64 4.43
C PHE A 184 -14.98 -12.12 4.50
N LYS A 185 -15.07 -12.86 3.39
CA LYS A 185 -14.62 -14.27 3.33
C LYS A 185 -13.13 -14.40 3.59
N ALA A 186 -12.30 -13.54 2.99
CA ALA A 186 -10.87 -13.51 3.23
C ALA A 186 -10.55 -13.17 4.69
N ALA A 187 -11.19 -12.13 5.24
CA ALA A 187 -11.05 -11.75 6.64
C ALA A 187 -11.41 -12.89 7.60
N LEU A 188 -12.55 -13.55 7.35
CA LEU A 188 -13.01 -14.66 8.17
C LEU A 188 -12.06 -15.85 8.11
N THR A 189 -11.53 -16.17 6.93
CA THR A 189 -10.56 -17.26 6.75
C THR A 189 -9.30 -17.01 7.57
N ILE A 190 -8.76 -15.80 7.51
CA ILE A 190 -7.56 -15.40 8.27
C ILE A 190 -7.84 -15.40 9.78
N ARG A 191 -8.94 -14.78 10.22
CA ARG A 191 -9.31 -14.70 11.64
C ARG A 191 -9.55 -16.09 12.24
N LYS A 192 -10.22 -16.99 11.52
CA LYS A 192 -10.42 -18.38 11.96
C LYS A 192 -9.11 -19.14 12.13
N ALA A 193 -8.18 -18.99 11.18
CA ALA A 193 -6.90 -19.68 11.23
C ALA A 193 -6.02 -19.22 12.40
N LEU A 194 -6.08 -17.92 12.75
CA LEU A 194 -5.22 -17.33 13.77
C LEU A 194 -5.83 -17.29 15.17
N LEU A 195 -7.15 -17.07 15.27
CA LEU A 195 -7.85 -16.77 16.53
C LEU A 195 -8.81 -17.90 16.94
N GLY A 196 -9.12 -18.83 16.03
CA GLY A 196 -10.13 -19.85 16.21
C GLY A 196 -11.54 -19.41 15.80
N ASN A 197 -12.44 -20.37 15.64
CA ASN A 197 -13.81 -20.14 15.14
C ASN A 197 -14.68 -19.31 16.09
N ASP A 198 -14.49 -19.46 17.41
CA ASP A 198 -15.35 -18.86 18.44
C ASP A 198 -14.87 -17.46 18.87
N HIS A 199 -13.83 -16.93 18.23
CA HIS A 199 -13.32 -15.60 18.54
C HIS A 199 -14.37 -14.51 18.19
N PRO A 200 -14.55 -13.47 19.02
CA PRO A 200 -15.49 -12.37 18.75
C PRO A 200 -15.33 -11.74 17.37
N ASP A 201 -14.09 -11.53 16.91
CA ASP A 201 -13.81 -10.98 15.57
C ASP A 201 -14.32 -11.88 14.44
N CYS A 202 -14.36 -13.21 14.62
CA CYS A 202 -14.94 -14.14 13.66
C CYS A 202 -16.46 -14.02 13.64
N ALA A 203 -17.09 -13.89 14.81
CA ALA A 203 -18.53 -13.67 14.91
C ALA A 203 -18.94 -12.33 14.28
N GLN A 204 -18.18 -11.27 14.52
CA GLN A 204 -18.41 -9.97 13.91
C GLN A 204 -18.35 -10.03 12.38
N THR A 205 -17.31 -10.64 11.80
CA THR A 205 -17.20 -10.76 10.34
C THR A 205 -18.32 -11.60 9.73
N ARG A 206 -18.85 -12.60 10.43
CA ARG A 206 -19.96 -13.42 9.93
C ARG A 206 -21.30 -12.70 9.93
N ASN A 207 -21.45 -11.70 10.79
CA ASN A 207 -22.66 -10.90 10.92
C ASN A 207 -22.67 -9.70 9.97
N SER A 208 -21.55 -9.43 9.28
CA SER A 208 -21.41 -8.42 8.22
C SER A 208 -21.63 -9.08 6.87
#